data_AF-A0A931FKP5-F1
#
_entry.id   AF-A0A931FKP5-F1
#
_cell.length_a   1.000
_cell.length_b   1.000
_cell.length_c   1.000
_cell.angle_alpha   90.00
_cell.angle_beta   90.00
_cell.angle_gamma   90.00
#
_symmetry.space_group_name_H-M   'P 1'
#
loop_
_entity.id
_entity.type
_entity.pdbx_description
1 polymer ?
#
loop_
_entity_poly.entity_id
_entity_poly.type
_entity_poly.pdbx_seq_one_letter_code
_entity_poly.pdbx_strand_id
1 'polypeptide(L)'
;MSTLLYTLMIVLPALATGVALRAGGWWRRLYVLGARLLLGALMLTGGLYKLSDNHIRGIMGPPVNHAFLAKYGLEVFAQFIGVAQLLIGVLLLTRRFALLGAVLLVPMWLNIIFLTWSQHWVGTPFLVSGFLVLTVGLLLHDYHRLKYLLYPPAGVALQAVPLQTGPLPVEVLWWLGVGVIIGGSLLYPVSFLLMKAIMCGGALLLAGAGWRLRQRP
;
A
#
# COMPACT_ATOMS: atom_id res chain seq x y z
N MET A 1 3.95 29.20 2.22
CA MET A 1 4.21 28.04 3.10
C MET A 1 5.69 28.09 3.48
N SER A 2 6.06 27.96 4.76
CA SER A 2 7.45 28.13 5.19
C SER A 2 8.34 26.95 4.77
N THR A 3 9.59 27.21 4.36
CA THR A 3 10.61 26.19 4.04
C THR A 3 10.74 25.16 5.16
N LEU A 4 10.64 25.61 6.41
CA LEU A 4 10.63 24.77 7.60
C LEU A 4 9.57 23.64 7.54
N LEU A 5 8.35 23.95 7.11
CA LEU A 5 7.27 22.96 7.05
C LEU A 5 7.57 21.84 6.05
N TYR A 6 8.14 22.17 4.89
CA TYR A 6 8.54 21.19 3.88
C TYR A 6 9.70 20.31 4.36
N THR A 7 10.67 20.91 5.04
CA THR A 7 11.77 20.16 5.66
C THR A 7 11.24 19.18 6.72
N LEU A 8 10.32 19.62 7.58
CA LEU A 8 9.73 18.78 8.62
C LEU A 8 8.96 17.58 8.05
N MET A 9 8.29 17.72 6.91
CA MET A 9 7.56 16.62 6.25
C MET A 9 8.45 15.42 5.89
N ILE A 10 9.76 15.63 5.70
CA ILE A 10 10.72 14.59 5.36
C ILE A 10 11.55 14.19 6.59
N VAL A 11 12.01 15.19 7.35
CA VAL A 11 12.90 14.98 8.50
C VAL A 11 12.19 14.27 9.64
N LEU A 12 10.92 14.59 9.92
CA LEU A 12 10.18 13.93 11.00
C LEU A 12 10.01 12.42 10.74
N PRO A 13 9.55 11.96 9.56
CA PRO A 13 9.59 10.55 9.20
C PRO A 13 10.97 9.92 9.33
N ALA A 14 12.03 10.58 8.85
CA ALA A 14 13.39 10.05 8.89
C ALA A 14 13.88 9.84 10.34
N LEU A 15 13.63 10.82 11.21
CA LEU A 15 13.94 10.73 12.64
C LEU A 15 13.12 9.63 13.31
N ALA A 16 11.82 9.55 13.03
CA ALA A 16 10.95 8.49 13.56
C ALA A 16 11.45 7.10 13.16
N THR A 17 11.85 6.92 11.89
CA THR A 17 12.47 5.68 11.41
C THR A 17 13.77 5.38 12.15
N GLY A 18 14.69 6.34 12.24
CA GLY A 18 15.98 6.16 12.89
C GLY A 18 15.85 5.79 14.37
N VAL A 19 15.02 6.53 15.11
CA VAL A 19 14.77 6.29 16.54
C VAL A 19 14.09 4.93 16.75
N ALA A 20 13.05 4.61 15.99
CA ALA A 20 12.30 3.37 16.18
C ALA A 20 13.14 2.12 15.85
N LEU A 21 13.96 2.17 14.79
CA LEU A 21 14.83 1.07 14.43
C LEU A 21 16.00 0.90 15.41
N ARG A 22 16.55 1.99 15.94
CA ARG A 22 17.64 1.97 16.93
C ARG A 22 17.18 1.53 18.31
N ALA A 23 16.08 2.09 18.81
CA ALA A 23 15.55 1.77 20.15
C ALA A 23 15.03 0.32 20.22
N GLY A 24 14.56 -0.23 19.11
CA GLY A 24 14.08 -1.61 19.07
C GLY A 24 12.81 -1.82 19.89
N GLY A 25 12.58 -3.07 20.32
CA GLY A 25 11.51 -3.43 21.24
C GLY A 25 10.12 -2.94 20.82
N TRP A 26 9.43 -2.28 21.76
CA TRP A 26 8.06 -1.80 21.55
C TRP A 26 7.99 -0.63 20.56
N TRP A 27 8.98 0.26 20.54
CA TRP A 27 9.05 1.40 19.63
C TRP A 27 9.10 0.95 18.16
N ARG A 28 9.92 -0.06 17.85
CA ARG A 28 9.97 -0.68 16.52
C ARG A 28 8.62 -1.27 16.12
N ARG A 29 7.91 -1.91 17.04
CA ARG A 29 6.58 -2.50 16.78
C ARG A 29 5.54 -1.40 16.53
N LEU A 30 5.53 -0.35 17.35
CA LEU A 30 4.62 0.79 17.17
C LEU A 30 4.85 1.46 15.82
N TYR A 31 6.12 1.74 15.48
CA TYR A 31 6.50 2.33 14.19
C TYR A 31 6.00 1.50 13.01
N VAL A 32 6.30 0.20 13.00
CA VAL A 32 5.91 -0.68 11.88
C VAL A 32 4.40 -0.78 11.76
N LEU A 33 3.69 -0.92 12.88
CA LEU A 33 2.24 -0.98 12.86
C LEU A 33 1.64 0.34 12.38
N GLY A 34 2.09 1.47 12.93
CA GLY A 34 1.61 2.80 12.57
C GLY A 34 1.88 3.11 11.10
N ALA A 35 3.10 2.89 10.61
CA ALA A 35 3.46 3.10 9.21
C ALA A 35 2.64 2.21 8.26
N ARG A 36 2.43 0.93 8.59
CA ARG A 36 1.58 0.04 7.77
C ARG A 36 0.12 0.50 7.73
N LEU A 37 -0.44 0.89 8.86
CA LEU A 37 -1.82 1.38 8.93
C LEU A 37 -1.98 2.70 8.16
N LEU A 38 -1.07 3.65 8.37
CA LEU A 38 -1.08 4.94 7.68
C LEU A 38 -0.92 4.77 6.17
N LEU A 39 0.19 4.16 5.72
CA LEU A 39 0.48 4.02 4.30
C LEU A 39 -0.54 3.12 3.59
N GLY A 40 -0.99 2.06 4.27
CA GLY A 40 -2.03 1.17 3.76
C GLY A 40 -3.37 1.87 3.58
N ALA A 41 -3.81 2.69 4.55
CA ALA A 41 -5.04 3.46 4.46
C ALA A 41 -4.96 4.53 3.36
N LEU A 42 -3.82 5.20 3.22
CA LEU A 42 -3.58 6.20 2.17
C LEU A 42 -3.67 5.57 0.77
N MET A 43 -3.09 4.39 0.58
CA MET A 43 -3.18 3.66 -0.69
C MET A 43 -4.59 3.15 -0.95
N LEU A 44 -5.25 2.56 0.05
CA LEU A 44 -6.60 2.02 -0.09
C LEU A 44 -7.60 3.12 -0.46
N THR A 45 -7.57 4.24 0.25
CA THR A 45 -8.45 5.39 -0.03
C THR A 45 -8.08 6.10 -1.33
N GLY A 46 -6.78 6.25 -1.63
CA GLY A 46 -6.32 6.83 -2.89
C GLY A 46 -6.70 6.01 -4.13
N GLY A 47 -6.74 4.67 -3.99
CA GLY A 47 -7.20 3.76 -5.03
C GLY A 47 -8.71 3.85 -5.24
N LEU A 48 -9.48 3.74 -4.15
CA LEU A 48 -10.94 3.88 -4.17
C LEU A 48 -11.39 5.23 -4.74
N TYR A 49 -10.66 6.28 -4.40
CA TYR A 49 -10.89 7.62 -4.92
C TYR A 49 -10.88 7.67 -6.45
N LYS A 50 -9.88 7.03 -7.08
CA LYS A 50 -9.74 6.96 -8.55
C LYS A 50 -10.76 6.04 -9.20
N LEU A 51 -11.16 4.97 -8.51
CA LEU A 51 -12.06 3.95 -9.06
C LEU A 51 -13.54 4.30 -8.90
N SER A 52 -13.88 5.27 -8.05
CA SER A 52 -15.26 5.67 -7.77
C SER A 52 -15.64 7.03 -8.38
N ASP A 53 -14.88 7.50 -9.36
CA ASP A 53 -15.06 8.84 -9.96
C ASP A 53 -15.28 9.92 -8.89
N ASN A 54 -14.37 9.95 -7.91
CA ASN A 54 -14.34 10.91 -6.82
C ASN A 54 -15.48 10.83 -5.76
N HIS A 55 -16.37 9.83 -5.83
CA HIS A 55 -17.47 9.67 -4.86
C HIS A 55 -16.98 9.24 -3.47
N ILE A 56 -15.94 8.39 -3.41
CA ILE A 56 -15.26 8.07 -2.15
C ILE A 56 -14.11 9.05 -1.99
N ARG A 57 -14.26 10.06 -1.13
CA ARG A 57 -13.23 11.10 -0.91
C ARG A 57 -11.89 10.47 -0.52
N GLY A 58 -10.85 10.77 -1.30
CA GLY A 58 -9.48 10.40 -0.99
C GLY A 58 -8.94 11.24 0.17
N ILE A 59 -7.99 10.68 0.92
CA ILE A 59 -7.31 11.39 2.02
C ILE A 59 -6.21 12.32 1.47
N MET A 60 -5.82 12.16 0.20
CA MET A 60 -4.72 12.90 -0.41
C MET A 60 -4.99 13.35 -1.84
N GLY A 61 -4.52 14.56 -2.13
CA GLY A 61 -4.52 15.18 -3.45
C GLY A 61 -5.82 15.91 -3.79
N PRO A 62 -5.77 16.93 -4.66
CA PRO A 62 -6.94 17.52 -5.27
C PRO A 62 -7.69 16.49 -6.13
N PRO A 63 -8.94 16.82 -6.52
CA PRO A 63 -9.73 15.85 -7.21
C PRO A 63 -9.17 15.38 -8.55
N VAL A 64 -9.29 14.09 -8.87
CA VAL A 64 -8.93 13.58 -10.19
C VAL A 64 -9.91 14.18 -11.19
N ASN A 65 -9.37 14.94 -12.13
CA ASN A 65 -10.16 15.48 -13.22
C ASN A 65 -10.26 14.42 -14.34
N HIS A 66 -11.30 13.60 -14.28
CA HIS A 66 -11.55 12.56 -15.28
C HIS A 66 -11.67 13.14 -16.69
N ALA A 67 -12.25 14.33 -16.86
CA ALA A 67 -12.32 15.01 -18.15
C ALA A 67 -10.93 15.42 -18.68
N PHE A 68 -10.00 15.80 -17.80
CA PHE A 68 -8.60 16.06 -18.18
C PHE A 68 -7.90 14.78 -18.61
N LEU A 69 -8.08 13.67 -17.88
CA LEU A 69 -7.46 12.39 -18.24
C LEU A 69 -8.03 11.83 -19.56
N ALA A 70 -9.34 11.95 -19.76
CA ALA A 70 -10.04 11.58 -20.98
C ALA A 70 -9.43 12.26 -22.21
N LYS A 71 -9.14 13.56 -22.09
CA LYS A 71 -8.50 14.36 -23.16
C LYS A 71 -7.18 13.76 -23.66
N TYR A 72 -6.44 13.06 -22.80
CA TYR A 72 -5.17 12.42 -23.15
C TYR A 72 -5.26 10.89 -23.28
N GLY A 73 -6.45 10.30 -23.24
CA GLY A 73 -6.63 8.84 -23.29
C GLY A 73 -6.07 8.10 -22.08
N LEU A 74 -5.96 8.77 -20.91
CA LEU A 74 -5.31 8.23 -19.70
C LEU A 74 -6.27 7.58 -18.69
N GLU A 75 -7.52 7.33 -19.06
CA GLU A 75 -8.54 6.76 -18.17
C GLU A 75 -8.16 5.37 -17.68
N VAL A 76 -7.75 4.48 -18.59
CA VAL A 76 -7.31 3.11 -18.26
C VAL A 76 -6.07 3.15 -17.36
N PHE A 77 -5.16 4.08 -17.61
CA PHE A 77 -3.99 4.28 -16.76
C PHE A 77 -4.39 4.73 -15.34
N ALA A 78 -5.35 5.64 -15.21
CA ALA A 78 -5.85 6.06 -13.89
C ALA A 78 -6.54 4.91 -13.14
N GLN A 79 -7.31 4.07 -13.84
CA GLN A 79 -7.90 2.86 -13.26
C GLN A 79 -6.82 1.86 -12.81
N PHE A 80 -5.80 1.62 -13.64
CA PHE A 80 -4.66 0.77 -13.28
C PHE A 80 -3.96 1.26 -12.01
N ILE A 81 -3.66 2.56 -11.92
CA ILE A 81 -3.09 3.15 -10.71
C ILE A 81 -4.04 2.96 -9.52
N GLY A 82 -5.35 3.14 -9.71
CA GLY A 82 -6.36 2.92 -8.68
C GLY A 82 -6.34 1.49 -8.13
N VAL A 83 -6.35 0.49 -9.02
CA VAL A 83 -6.29 -0.93 -8.66
C VAL A 83 -4.96 -1.27 -7.97
N ALA A 84 -3.84 -0.78 -8.48
CA ALA A 84 -2.53 -1.00 -7.88
C ALA A 84 -2.46 -0.41 -6.46
N GLN A 85 -2.99 0.80 -6.25
CA GLN A 85 -3.09 1.41 -4.91
C GLN A 85 -3.98 0.59 -3.98
N LEU A 86 -5.14 0.13 -4.46
CA LEU A 86 -6.04 -0.72 -3.67
C LEU A 86 -5.36 -2.03 -3.25
N LEU A 87 -4.68 -2.70 -4.18
CA LEU A 87 -3.92 -3.93 -3.92
C LEU A 87 -2.83 -3.68 -2.87
N ILE A 88 -2.00 -2.64 -3.04
CA ILE A 88 -0.95 -2.29 -2.08
C ILE A 88 -1.54 -2.07 -0.68
N GLY A 89 -2.64 -1.33 -0.58
CA GLY A 89 -3.35 -1.09 0.67
C GLY A 89 -3.77 -2.40 1.36
N VAL A 90 -4.39 -3.32 0.61
CA VAL A 90 -4.78 -4.64 1.12
C VAL A 90 -3.57 -5.45 1.61
N LEU A 91 -2.48 -5.49 0.85
CA LEU A 91 -1.26 -6.24 1.21
C LEU A 91 -0.63 -5.73 2.51
N LEU A 92 -0.59 -4.41 2.71
CA LEU A 92 -0.06 -3.78 3.93
C LEU A 92 -0.94 -4.03 5.16
N LEU A 93 -2.25 -3.86 5.02
CA LEU A 93 -3.20 -3.93 6.14
C LEU A 93 -3.43 -5.37 6.62
N THR A 94 -3.42 -6.35 5.70
CA THR A 94 -3.57 -7.77 6.04
C THR A 94 -2.34 -8.37 6.74
N ARG A 95 -1.20 -7.66 6.78
CA ARG A 95 0.11 -8.05 7.34
C ARG A 95 0.79 -9.24 6.66
N ARG A 96 0.02 -10.15 6.04
CA ARG A 96 0.50 -11.39 5.43
C ARG A 96 1.55 -11.16 4.34
N PHE A 97 1.26 -10.23 3.43
CA PHE A 97 2.15 -9.84 2.32
C PHE A 97 2.63 -8.40 2.48
N ALA A 98 2.76 -7.91 3.71
CA ALA A 98 3.11 -6.51 3.96
C ALA A 98 4.49 -6.12 3.41
N LEU A 99 5.45 -7.07 3.34
CA LEU A 99 6.74 -6.81 2.70
C LEU A 99 6.58 -6.53 1.20
N LEU A 100 5.80 -7.35 0.50
CA LEU A 100 5.51 -7.13 -0.92
C LEU A 100 4.77 -5.81 -1.13
N GLY A 101 3.78 -5.50 -0.28
CA GLY A 101 3.10 -4.20 -0.30
C GLY A 101 4.06 -3.03 -0.09
N ALA A 102 5.02 -3.14 0.83
CA ALA A 102 6.03 -2.10 1.06
C ALA A 102 7.01 -1.95 -0.13
N VAL A 103 7.36 -3.04 -0.80
CA VAL A 103 8.18 -2.98 -2.03
C VAL A 103 7.42 -2.27 -3.15
N LEU A 104 6.14 -2.61 -3.35
CA LEU A 104 5.28 -2.00 -4.37
C LEU A 104 4.95 -0.52 -4.07
N LEU A 105 4.98 -0.10 -2.80
CA LEU A 105 4.84 1.30 -2.41
C LEU A 105 5.95 2.18 -2.98
N VAL A 106 7.18 1.67 -3.12
CA VAL A 106 8.31 2.49 -3.61
C VAL A 106 8.05 3.04 -5.02
N PRO A 107 7.80 2.21 -6.06
CA PRO A 107 7.50 2.74 -7.38
C PRO A 107 6.19 3.54 -7.42
N MET A 108 5.20 3.19 -6.58
CA MET A 108 3.95 3.94 -6.48
C MET A 108 4.16 5.35 -5.94
N TRP A 109 4.95 5.52 -4.87
CA TRP A 109 5.28 6.84 -4.33
C TRP A 109 6.09 7.66 -5.31
N LEU A 110 7.08 7.07 -5.98
CA LEU A 110 7.85 7.75 -7.01
C LEU A 110 6.95 8.25 -8.14
N ASN A 111 6.00 7.43 -8.60
CA ASN A 111 5.02 7.85 -9.60
C ASN A 111 4.22 9.08 -9.14
N ILE A 112 3.68 9.05 -7.91
CA ILE A 112 2.93 10.18 -7.35
C ILE A 112 3.83 11.43 -7.21
N ILE A 113 5.07 11.27 -6.74
CA ILE A 113 6.02 12.38 -6.59
C ILE A 113 6.28 13.03 -7.96
N PHE A 114 6.60 12.25 -8.99
CA PHE A 114 6.84 12.79 -10.32
C PHE A 114 5.59 13.43 -10.92
N LEU A 115 4.41 12.83 -10.74
CA LEU A 115 3.14 13.43 -11.16
C LEU A 115 2.91 14.79 -10.49
N THR A 116 3.04 14.85 -9.18
CA THR A 116 2.78 16.08 -8.41
C THR A 116 3.82 17.18 -8.68
N TRP A 117 5.07 16.82 -8.97
CA TRP A 117 6.05 17.77 -9.49
C TRP A 117 5.68 18.29 -10.88
N SER A 118 5.30 17.38 -11.80
CA SER A 118 4.95 17.73 -13.18
C SER A 118 3.72 18.63 -13.25
N GLN A 119 2.81 18.50 -12.28
CA GLN A 119 1.60 19.32 -12.17
C GLN A 119 1.78 20.56 -11.27
N HIS A 120 3.00 20.83 -10.80
CA HIS A 120 3.33 21.97 -9.93
C HIS A 120 2.49 22.05 -8.64
N TRP A 121 2.13 20.92 -8.05
CA TRP A 121 1.37 20.90 -6.80
C TRP A 121 2.24 21.36 -5.64
N VAL A 122 1.87 22.48 -5.02
CA VAL A 122 2.65 23.10 -3.95
C VAL A 122 2.54 22.28 -2.66
N GLY A 123 3.68 21.80 -2.13
CA GLY A 123 3.76 21.10 -0.86
C GLY A 123 3.49 19.59 -0.91
N THR A 124 2.63 19.10 -1.80
CA THR A 124 2.33 17.67 -1.93
C THR A 124 3.56 16.80 -2.20
N PRO A 125 4.51 17.18 -3.10
CA PRO A 125 5.72 16.38 -3.34
C PRO A 125 6.53 16.12 -2.06
N PHE A 126 6.62 17.12 -1.17
CA PHE A 126 7.36 17.00 0.10
C PHE A 126 6.66 16.06 1.09
N LEU A 127 5.33 16.19 1.22
CA LEU A 127 4.54 15.29 2.05
C LEU A 127 4.65 13.84 1.58
N VAL A 128 4.52 13.62 0.27
CA VAL A 128 4.63 12.30 -0.34
C VAL A 128 6.04 11.71 -0.21
N SER A 129 7.08 12.56 -0.31
CA SER A 129 8.46 12.15 -0.02
C SER A 129 8.64 11.68 1.42
N GLY A 130 7.95 12.29 2.39
CA GLY A 130 7.88 11.80 3.77
C GLY A 130 7.30 10.39 3.88
N PHE A 131 6.24 10.07 3.11
CA PHE A 131 5.68 8.72 3.06
C PHE A 131 6.61 7.72 2.39
N LEU A 132 7.38 8.15 1.38
CA LEU A 132 8.45 7.35 0.81
C LEU A 132 9.52 7.03 1.86
N VAL A 133 9.91 7.99 2.70
CA VAL A 133 10.83 7.75 3.82
C VAL A 133 10.27 6.72 4.81
N LEU A 134 8.99 6.82 5.20
CA LEU A 134 8.36 5.80 6.06
C LEU A 134 8.37 4.41 5.41
N THR A 135 8.15 4.36 4.10
CA THR A 135 8.21 3.13 3.29
C THR A 135 9.61 2.53 3.32
N VAL A 136 10.65 3.35 3.11
CA VAL A 136 12.05 2.92 3.26
C VAL A 136 12.29 2.37 4.66
N GLY A 137 11.77 3.01 5.70
CA GLY A 137 11.87 2.49 7.06
C GLY A 137 11.18 1.14 7.28
N LEU A 138 10.06 0.86 6.60
CA LEU A 138 9.46 -0.49 6.58
C LEU A 138 10.35 -1.51 5.88
N LEU A 139 10.98 -1.14 4.77
CA LEU A 139 11.93 -2.00 4.06
C LEU A 139 13.19 -2.26 4.88
N LEU A 140 13.71 -1.25 5.59
CA LEU A 140 14.83 -1.40 6.52
C LEU A 140 14.47 -2.33 7.69
N HIS A 141 13.23 -2.25 8.20
CA HIS A 141 12.74 -3.21 9.20
C HIS A 141 12.81 -4.65 8.68
N ASP A 142 12.37 -4.88 7.45
CA ASP A 142 12.34 -6.19 6.79
C ASP A 142 13.64 -6.51 6.01
N TYR A 143 14.71 -5.73 6.18
CA TYR A 143 15.96 -5.87 5.41
C TYR A 143 16.60 -7.24 5.56
N HIS A 144 16.48 -7.85 6.74
CA HIS A 144 16.94 -9.21 6.99
C HIS A 144 16.36 -10.26 6.04
N ARG A 145 15.17 -10.02 5.46
CA ARG A 145 14.53 -10.86 4.43
C ARG A 145 14.90 -10.41 3.03
N LEU A 146 14.95 -9.10 2.79
CA LEU A 146 15.24 -8.52 1.48
C LEU A 146 16.69 -8.71 1.04
N LYS A 147 17.64 -8.74 1.97
CA LYS A 147 19.08 -8.83 1.65
C LYS A 147 19.42 -10.04 0.78
N TYR A 148 18.67 -11.15 0.90
CA TYR A 148 18.91 -12.35 0.10
C TYR A 148 18.47 -12.21 -1.37
N LEU A 149 17.58 -11.26 -1.68
CA LEU A 149 17.21 -10.93 -3.05
C LEU A 149 18.30 -10.09 -3.74
N LEU A 150 18.97 -9.23 -2.97
CA LEU A 150 20.01 -8.31 -3.48
C LEU A 150 21.40 -8.94 -3.46
N TYR A 151 21.68 -9.74 -2.44
CA TYR A 151 22.96 -10.40 -2.20
C TYR A 151 22.73 -11.89 -1.91
N PRO A 152 22.47 -12.70 -2.95
CA PRO A 152 22.39 -14.15 -2.79
C PRO A 152 23.72 -14.69 -2.25
N PRO A 153 23.72 -15.55 -1.22
CA PRO A 153 24.96 -16.08 -0.66
C PRO A 153 25.70 -16.93 -1.69
N ALA A 154 26.95 -16.55 -2.00
CA ALA A 154 27.81 -17.28 -2.92
C ALA A 154 28.34 -18.57 -2.26
N GLY A 155 28.39 -19.66 -3.02
CA GLY A 155 28.98 -20.93 -2.56
C GLY A 155 28.13 -21.73 -1.57
N VAL A 156 26.88 -21.32 -1.31
CA VAL A 156 25.94 -22.11 -0.50
C VAL A 156 25.10 -22.96 -1.44
N ALA A 157 25.07 -24.28 -1.22
CA ALA A 157 24.16 -25.16 -1.93
C ALA A 157 22.70 -24.75 -1.62
N LEU A 158 21.93 -24.41 -2.66
CA LEU A 158 20.52 -24.07 -2.50
C LEU A 158 19.77 -25.31 -2.02
N GLN A 159 19.26 -25.25 -0.79
CA GLN A 159 18.39 -26.30 -0.27
C GLN A 159 16.96 -26.04 -0.72
N ALA A 160 16.35 -27.02 -1.39
CA ALA A 160 14.93 -26.98 -1.71
C ALA A 160 14.12 -27.14 -0.43
N VAL A 161 13.51 -26.05 0.04
CA VAL A 161 12.58 -26.07 1.18
C VAL A 161 11.16 -26.21 0.60
N PRO A 162 10.34 -27.17 1.06
CA PRO A 162 8.97 -27.29 0.60
C PRO A 162 8.20 -26.00 0.95
N LEU A 163 7.32 -25.57 0.04
CA LEU A 163 6.49 -24.39 0.24
C LEU A 163 5.56 -24.62 1.45
N GLN A 164 5.81 -23.92 2.54
CA GLN A 164 4.95 -23.93 3.72
C GLN A 164 3.93 -22.80 3.64
N THR A 165 2.70 -23.12 3.25
CA THR A 165 1.56 -22.19 3.23
C THR A 165 0.54 -22.57 4.30
N GLY A 166 -0.51 -21.74 4.46
CA GLY A 166 -1.68 -22.19 5.18
C GLY A 166 -2.37 -23.37 4.46
N PRO A 167 -3.28 -24.08 5.16
CA PRO A 167 -4.28 -24.96 4.60
C PRO A 167 -4.95 -24.32 3.39
N LEU A 168 -5.09 -25.11 2.34
CA LEU A 168 -5.69 -24.71 1.07
C LEU A 168 -7.01 -23.93 1.22
N PRO A 169 -7.96 -24.30 2.10
CA PRO A 169 -9.21 -23.54 2.22
C PRO A 169 -9.01 -22.11 2.70
N VAL A 170 -8.02 -21.86 3.56
CA VAL A 170 -7.71 -20.53 4.09
C VAL A 170 -6.96 -19.70 3.06
N GLU A 171 -6.10 -20.35 2.27
CA GLU A 171 -5.40 -19.73 1.14
C GLU A 171 -6.38 -19.26 0.06
N VAL A 172 -7.27 -20.17 -0.35
CA VAL A 172 -8.34 -19.88 -1.32
C VAL A 172 -9.22 -18.75 -0.81
N LEU A 173 -9.65 -18.80 0.45
CA LEU A 173 -10.48 -17.75 1.05
C LEU A 173 -9.79 -16.38 1.03
N TRP A 174 -8.49 -16.35 1.32
CA TRP A 174 -7.72 -15.10 1.31
C TRP A 174 -7.60 -14.53 -0.11
N TRP A 175 -7.19 -15.35 -1.09
CA TRP A 175 -7.07 -14.91 -2.47
C TRP A 175 -8.41 -14.53 -3.09
N LEU A 176 -9.47 -15.27 -2.78
CA LEU A 176 -10.83 -14.94 -3.20
C LEU A 176 -11.28 -13.60 -2.59
N GLY A 177 -10.98 -13.34 -1.32
CA GLY A 177 -11.22 -12.04 -0.69
C GLY A 177 -10.52 -10.88 -1.43
N VAL A 178 -9.24 -11.04 -1.79
CA VAL A 178 -8.52 -10.04 -2.61
C VAL A 178 -9.17 -9.89 -3.98
N GLY A 179 -9.46 -10.99 -4.68
CA GLY A 179 -10.08 -10.98 -6.00
C GLY A 179 -11.44 -10.28 -6.01
N VAL A 180 -12.27 -10.53 -5.00
CA VAL A 180 -13.58 -9.89 -4.82
C VAL A 180 -13.44 -8.39 -4.54
N ILE A 181 -12.44 -7.96 -3.74
CA ILE A 181 -12.18 -6.53 -3.51
C ILE A 181 -11.76 -5.84 -4.82
N ILE A 182 -10.79 -6.41 -5.54
CA ILE A 182 -10.27 -5.80 -6.77
C ILE A 182 -11.33 -5.82 -7.87
N GLY A 183 -11.96 -6.96 -8.12
CA GLY A 183 -13.05 -7.07 -9.11
C GLY A 183 -14.24 -6.18 -8.76
N GLY A 184 -14.65 -6.16 -7.48
CA GLY A 184 -15.72 -5.30 -6.99
C GLY A 184 -15.44 -3.81 -7.19
N SER A 185 -14.17 -3.39 -7.04
CA SER A 185 -13.78 -1.99 -7.23
C SER A 185 -13.95 -1.50 -8.68
N LEU A 186 -14.00 -2.40 -9.66
CA LEU A 186 -14.21 -2.08 -11.08
C LEU A 186 -15.68 -2.01 -11.48
N LEU A 187 -16.61 -2.33 -10.57
CA LEU A 187 -18.06 -2.33 -10.85
C LEU A 187 -18.71 -0.95 -10.65
N TYR A 188 -17.91 0.09 -10.38
CA TYR A 188 -18.40 1.46 -10.27
C TYR A 188 -19.25 1.91 -11.47
N PRO A 189 -18.87 1.64 -12.75
CA PRO A 189 -19.68 2.04 -13.90
C PRO A 189 -21.08 1.40 -13.94
N VAL A 190 -21.27 0.27 -13.25
CA VAL A 190 -22.56 -0.42 -13.16
C VAL A 190 -23.39 0.15 -12.02
N SER A 191 -22.82 0.21 -10.81
CA SER A 191 -23.50 0.77 -9.64
C SER A 191 -22.51 1.00 -8.49
N PHE A 192 -22.55 2.20 -7.92
CA PHE A 192 -21.77 2.52 -6.73
C PHE A 192 -22.18 1.69 -5.50
N LEU A 193 -23.46 1.34 -5.38
CA LEU A 193 -23.93 0.48 -4.29
C LEU A 193 -23.38 -0.94 -4.44
N LEU A 194 -23.40 -1.46 -5.68
CA LEU A 194 -22.90 -2.80 -6.00
C LEU A 194 -21.39 -2.91 -5.73
N MET A 195 -20.62 -1.92 -6.18
CA MET A 195 -19.18 -1.79 -5.89
C MET A 195 -18.92 -1.90 -4.39
N LYS A 196 -19.58 -1.08 -3.57
CA LYS A 196 -19.41 -1.09 -2.11
C LYS A 196 -19.80 -2.43 -1.49
N ALA A 197 -20.95 -2.98 -1.88
CA ALA A 197 -21.45 -4.24 -1.32
C ALA A 197 -20.49 -5.40 -1.59
N ILE A 198 -20.01 -5.55 -2.83
CA ILE A 198 -19.08 -6.61 -3.22
C ILE A 198 -17.73 -6.42 -2.52
N MET A 199 -17.20 -5.20 -2.48
CA MET A 199 -15.95 -4.92 -1.77
C MET A 199 -16.04 -5.19 -0.27
N CYS A 200 -17.17 -4.85 0.38
CA CYS A 200 -17.43 -5.21 1.77
C CYS A 200 -17.45 -6.73 1.96
N GLY A 201 -18.09 -7.48 1.06
CA GLY A 201 -18.05 -8.94 1.06
C GLY A 201 -16.61 -9.49 0.98
N GLY A 202 -15.80 -8.98 0.07
CA GLY A 202 -14.38 -9.33 -0.04
C GLY A 202 -13.57 -9.01 1.22
N ALA A 203 -13.84 -7.87 1.86
CA ALA A 203 -13.19 -7.49 3.12
C ALA A 203 -13.57 -8.44 4.27
N LEU A 204 -14.82 -8.88 4.35
CA LEU A 204 -15.26 -9.88 5.33
C LEU A 204 -14.57 -11.23 5.11
N LEU A 205 -14.41 -11.66 3.86
CA LEU A 205 -13.67 -12.88 3.52
C LEU A 205 -12.20 -12.78 3.95
N LEU A 206 -11.55 -11.64 3.71
CA LEU A 206 -10.18 -11.40 4.19
C LEU A 206 -10.07 -11.40 5.71
N ALA A 207 -11.03 -10.78 6.40
CA ALA A 207 -11.07 -10.77 7.86
C ALA A 207 -11.24 -12.20 8.41
N GLY A 208 -12.15 -12.99 7.83
CA GLY A 208 -12.37 -14.39 8.18
C GLY A 208 -11.13 -15.26 7.94
N ALA A 209 -10.46 -15.11 6.79
CA ALA A 209 -9.21 -15.80 6.50
C ALA A 209 -8.11 -15.40 7.50
N GLY A 210 -7.97 -14.10 7.78
CA GLY A 210 -7.00 -13.58 8.74
C GLY A 210 -7.23 -14.08 10.16
N TRP A 211 -8.48 -14.19 10.60
CA TRP A 211 -8.82 -14.74 11.90
C TRP A 211 -8.43 -16.22 12.00
N ARG A 212 -8.79 -17.04 10.99
CA ARG A 212 -8.43 -18.46 10.94
C ARG A 212 -6.92 -18.71 10.90
N LEU A 213 -6.14 -17.79 10.32
CA LEU A 213 -4.68 -17.85 10.36
C LEU A 213 -4.10 -17.56 11.75
N ARG A 214 -4.76 -16.71 12.55
CA ARG A 214 -4.29 -16.32 13.91
C ARG A 214 -4.63 -17.33 15.00
N GLN A 215 -5.69 -18.13 14.83
CA GLN A 215 -6.08 -19.16 15.81
C GLN A 215 -5.18 -20.40 15.81
N ARG A 216 -4.08 -20.38 15.04
CA ARG A 216 -3.16 -21.52 14.99
C ARG A 216 -2.17 -21.46 16.16
N PRO A 217 -1.88 -22.63 16.77
CA PRO A 217 -0.80 -22.75 17.73
C PRO A 217 0.56 -22.45 17.07
#